data_AF-A0A6M0BZ37-F1
#
_entry.id   AF-A0A6M0BZ37-F1
#
_cell.length_a   1.000
_cell.length_b   1.000
_cell.length_c   1.000
_cell.angle_alpha   90.00
_cell.angle_beta   90.00
_cell.angle_gamma   90.00
#
_symmetry.space_group_name_H-M   'P 1'
#
loop_
_entity.id
_entity.type
_entity.pdbx_description
1 polymer ?
#
loop_
_entity_poly.entity_id
_entity_poly.type
_entity_poly.pdbx_seq_one_letter_code
_entity_poly.pdbx_strand_id
1 'polypeptide(L)'
;MTTSLLLGTIAPPVLAQTADGTVLPFPPVPSASTANETLEESEMIRREEPNYLPDDAPNILVILLDDVGFGQAEAFGGNIHAPTIKRLWDEGIAYNTFHTTAICSPTRAALLTGRNHHRAHSGTTT
;
A
#
# COMPACT_ATOMS: atom_id res chain seq x y z
N MET A 1 -17.51 -49.37 26.90
CA MET A 1 -16.22 -48.85 26.42
C MET A 1 -16.48 -48.21 25.07
N THR A 2 -16.81 -46.92 25.06
CA THR A 2 -17.14 -46.17 23.85
C THR A 2 -16.04 -45.12 23.70
N THR A 3 -15.06 -45.43 22.86
CA THR A 3 -13.88 -44.60 22.65
C THR A 3 -14.27 -43.38 21.80
N SER A 4 -14.11 -42.21 22.40
CA SER A 4 -14.32 -40.89 21.80
C SER A 4 -13.19 -40.55 20.83
N LEU A 5 -13.51 -40.01 19.65
CA LEU A 5 -12.53 -39.41 18.73
C LEU A 5 -12.85 -37.93 18.57
N LEU A 6 -12.20 -37.09 19.38
CA LEU A 6 -12.21 -35.64 19.25
C LEU A 6 -11.07 -35.24 18.31
N LEU A 7 -11.42 -34.91 17.07
CA LEU A 7 -10.49 -34.38 16.08
C LEU A 7 -10.29 -32.88 16.35
N GLY A 8 -9.28 -32.54 17.15
CA GLY A 8 -8.90 -31.16 17.43
C GLY A 8 -8.16 -30.55 16.24
N THR A 9 -8.79 -29.57 15.58
CA THR A 9 -8.10 -28.70 14.61
C THR A 9 -7.18 -27.74 15.37
N ILE A 10 -5.87 -27.95 15.27
CA ILE A 10 -4.88 -26.96 15.71
C ILE A 10 -4.87 -25.86 14.64
N ALA A 11 -5.60 -24.78 14.87
CA ALA A 11 -5.39 -23.55 14.11
C ALA A 11 -3.99 -23.01 14.48
N PRO A 12 -3.14 -22.66 13.51
CA PRO A 12 -1.88 -21.99 13.82
C PRO A 12 -2.20 -20.69 14.57
N PRO A 13 -1.36 -20.25 15.52
CA PRO A 13 -1.56 -18.97 16.18
C PRO A 13 -1.45 -17.89 15.12
N VAL A 14 -2.60 -17.33 14.72
CA VAL A 14 -2.65 -15.99 14.15
C VAL A 14 -1.94 -15.12 15.18
N LEU A 15 -0.81 -14.53 14.81
CA LEU A 15 -0.12 -13.55 15.63
C LEU A 15 -1.17 -12.57 16.14
N ALA A 16 -1.33 -12.47 17.46
CA ALA A 16 -2.33 -11.62 18.08
C ALA A 16 -2.19 -10.21 17.49
N GLN A 17 -3.12 -9.86 16.61
CA GLN A 17 -3.13 -8.59 15.91
C GLN A 17 -3.56 -7.54 16.92
N THR A 18 -2.60 -6.74 17.38
CA THR A 18 -2.85 -5.70 18.38
C THR A 18 -3.75 -4.62 17.78
N ALA A 19 -4.88 -4.32 18.42
CA ALA A 19 -5.80 -3.27 17.98
C ALA A 19 -5.17 -1.86 18.05
N ASP A 20 -4.05 -1.72 18.77
CA ASP A 20 -3.34 -0.47 19.02
C ASP A 20 -2.58 0.09 17.80
N GLY A 21 -2.70 -0.55 16.62
CA GLY A 21 -2.11 -0.02 15.38
C GLY A 21 -0.58 -0.08 15.26
N THR A 22 0.10 -0.63 16.26
CA THR A 22 1.58 -0.66 16.34
C THR A 22 2.23 -1.68 15.40
N VAL A 23 1.48 -2.69 14.96
CA VAL A 23 1.97 -3.79 14.13
C VAL A 23 1.07 -3.95 12.90
N LEU A 24 1.72 -3.96 11.72
CA LEU A 24 1.07 -4.26 10.44
C LEU A 24 1.09 -5.78 10.16
N PRO A 25 0.11 -6.31 9.41
CA PRO A 25 -1.07 -5.62 8.89
C PRO A 25 -2.12 -5.37 9.99
N PHE A 26 -2.91 -4.32 9.83
CA PHE A 26 -4.04 -4.05 10.73
C PHE A 26 -5.05 -5.22 10.73
N PRO A 27 -5.78 -5.41 11.85
CA PRO A 27 -6.80 -6.44 11.91
C PRO A 27 -7.90 -6.20 10.86
N PRO A 28 -8.46 -7.26 10.27
CA PRO A 28 -9.54 -7.12 9.29
C PRO A 28 -10.79 -6.52 9.94
N VAL A 29 -11.29 -5.43 9.37
CA VAL A 29 -12.54 -4.80 9.83
C VAL A 29 -13.72 -5.48 9.14
N PRO A 30 -14.67 -6.06 9.88
CA PRO A 30 -15.81 -6.76 9.30
C PRO A 30 -16.70 -5.83 8.46
N SER A 31 -17.54 -6.43 7.59
CA SER A 31 -18.55 -5.68 6.85
C SER A 31 -19.51 -5.01 7.84
N ALA A 32 -19.77 -3.71 7.64
CA ALA A 32 -20.84 -3.01 8.35
C ALA A 32 -22.23 -3.31 7.76
N SER A 33 -22.27 -3.79 6.51
CA SER A 33 -23.50 -4.14 5.80
C SER A 33 -23.90 -5.59 6.07
N THR A 34 -25.21 -5.86 6.09
CA THR A 34 -25.79 -7.21 6.19
C THR A 34 -26.49 -7.55 4.88
N ALA A 35 -26.08 -8.64 4.24
CA ALA A 35 -26.72 -9.15 3.01
C ALA A 35 -27.73 -10.24 3.38
N ASN A 36 -28.97 -10.09 2.91
CA ASN A 36 -30.06 -11.05 3.06
C ASN A 36 -30.49 -11.60 1.68
N GLU A 37 -31.51 -12.47 1.64
CA GLU A 37 -31.95 -13.13 0.40
C GLU A 37 -32.47 -12.15 -0.65
N THR A 38 -33.10 -11.05 -0.21
CA THR A 38 -33.61 -9.99 -1.06
C THR A 38 -32.90 -8.65 -0.80
N LEU A 39 -32.96 -7.73 -1.77
CA LEU A 39 -32.34 -6.41 -1.65
C LEU A 39 -33.07 -5.56 -0.60
N GLU A 40 -34.39 -5.72 -0.51
CA GLU A 40 -35.27 -5.03 0.43
C GLU A 40 -34.95 -5.37 1.89
N GLU A 41 -34.52 -6.62 2.13
CA GLU A 41 -34.10 -7.08 3.46
C GLU A 41 -32.62 -6.76 3.74
N SER A 42 -31.84 -6.37 2.73
CA SER A 42 -30.41 -6.11 2.88
C SER A 42 -30.16 -4.68 3.35
N GLU A 43 -29.23 -4.52 4.30
CA GLU A 43 -28.83 -3.21 4.80
C GLU A 43 -27.44 -2.85 4.29
N MET A 44 -27.36 -1.80 3.47
CA MET A 44 -26.10 -1.24 3.00
C MET A 44 -25.64 -0.12 3.95
N ILE A 45 -24.63 -0.41 4.76
CA ILE A 45 -23.98 0.55 5.65
C ILE A 45 -22.53 0.70 5.20
N ARG A 46 -22.10 1.95 4.98
CA ARG A 46 -20.71 2.27 4.67
C ARG A 46 -19.83 1.84 5.86
N ARG A 47 -18.84 1.01 5.58
CA ARG A 47 -17.84 0.63 6.58
C ARG A 47 -17.04 1.86 7.00
N GLU A 48 -17.00 2.14 8.29
CA GLU A 48 -16.04 3.07 8.87
C GLU A 48 -14.72 2.33 9.09
N GLU A 49 -13.62 2.88 8.57
CA GLU A 49 -12.29 2.34 8.83
C GLU A 49 -11.77 2.94 10.13
N PRO A 50 -11.33 2.11 11.11
CA PRO A 50 -10.72 2.63 12.32
C PRO A 50 -9.48 3.42 11.97
N ASN A 51 -9.34 4.61 12.57
CA ASN A 51 -8.06 5.30 12.53
C ASN A 51 -7.10 4.64 13.52
N TYR A 52 -6.12 3.90 12.99
CA TYR A 52 -5.06 3.27 13.78
C TYR A 52 -3.86 4.20 14.00
N LEU A 53 -3.88 5.42 13.44
CA LEU A 53 -2.77 6.35 13.49
C LEU A 53 -2.92 7.31 14.70
N PRO A 54 -1.81 7.69 15.35
CA PRO A 54 -1.79 8.79 16.30
C PRO A 54 -2.30 10.10 15.70
N ASP A 55 -2.84 11.00 16.54
CA ASP A 55 -3.35 12.31 16.12
C ASP A 55 -2.26 13.21 15.50
N ASP A 56 -1.00 13.00 15.86
CA ASP A 56 0.17 13.73 15.37
C ASP A 56 0.91 13.03 14.22
N ALA A 57 0.33 11.97 13.65
CA ALA A 57 0.94 11.24 12.54
C ALA A 57 1.13 12.16 11.31
N PRO A 58 2.30 12.14 10.66
CA PRO A 58 2.52 12.97 9.47
C PRO A 58 1.74 12.44 8.27
N ASN A 59 1.25 13.36 7.44
CA ASN A 59 0.69 13.01 6.14
C ASN A 59 1.81 12.72 5.14
N ILE A 60 1.76 11.55 4.50
CA ILE A 60 2.73 11.15 3.48
C ILE A 60 2.06 11.25 2.11
N LEU A 61 2.58 12.12 1.24
CA LEU A 61 2.14 12.25 -0.15
C LEU A 61 3.23 11.69 -1.09
N VAL A 62 2.89 10.64 -1.83
CA VAL A 62 3.77 10.06 -2.85
C VAL A 62 3.31 10.51 -4.24
N ILE A 63 4.17 11.24 -4.95
CA ILE A 63 3.93 11.68 -6.34
C ILE A 63 4.83 10.84 -7.25
N LEU A 64 4.21 10.04 -8.12
CA LEU A 64 4.90 9.27 -9.15
C LEU A 64 4.57 9.83 -10.53
N LEU A 65 5.58 10.27 -11.26
CA LEU A 65 5.46 10.76 -12.63
C LEU A 65 5.72 9.61 -13.61
N ASP A 66 4.95 9.54 -14.69
CA ASP A 66 5.06 8.51 -15.73
C ASP A 66 5.96 9.00 -16.87
N ASP A 67 6.88 8.15 -17.33
CA ASP A 67 7.79 8.41 -18.47
C ASP A 67 8.59 9.72 -18.42
N VAL A 68 8.84 10.25 -17.21
CA VAL A 68 9.69 11.44 -17.03
C VAL A 68 11.16 11.05 -16.96
N GLY A 69 11.95 11.58 -17.88
CA GLY A 69 13.39 11.40 -17.91
C GLY A 69 14.11 12.26 -16.87
N PHE A 70 15.14 11.68 -16.24
CA PHE A 70 15.93 12.32 -15.17
C PHE A 70 16.42 13.74 -15.50
N GLY A 71 16.97 13.94 -16.70
CA GLY A 71 17.53 15.22 -17.14
C GLY A 71 16.53 16.17 -17.82
N GLN A 72 15.22 15.95 -17.70
CA GLN A 72 14.23 16.79 -18.38
C GLN A 72 13.92 18.08 -17.62
N ALA A 73 13.74 18.00 -16.29
CA ALA A 73 13.37 19.14 -15.45
C ALA A 73 14.57 20.05 -15.15
N GLU A 74 14.34 21.36 -15.05
CA GLU A 74 15.37 22.37 -14.70
C GLU A 74 16.08 22.06 -13.37
N ALA A 75 15.41 21.39 -12.43
CA ALA A 75 15.99 20.96 -11.15
C ALA A 75 17.21 20.04 -11.32
N PHE A 76 17.29 19.28 -12.41
CA PHE A 76 18.41 18.40 -12.76
C PHE A 76 19.25 18.93 -13.94
N GLY A 77 19.10 20.22 -14.29
CA GLY A 77 19.80 20.85 -15.41
C GLY A 77 19.13 20.66 -16.78
N GLY A 78 17.88 20.22 -16.80
CA GLY A 78 17.08 20.09 -18.03
C GLY A 78 16.45 21.40 -18.50
N ASN A 79 15.85 21.37 -19.69
CA ASN A 79 15.26 22.57 -20.31
C ASN A 79 13.80 22.82 -19.92
N ILE A 80 13.14 21.87 -19.24
CA ILE A 80 11.73 22.02 -18.85
C ILE A 80 11.63 22.90 -17.61
N HIS A 81 10.98 24.05 -17.76
CA HIS A 81 10.66 24.94 -16.65
C HIS A 81 9.59 24.30 -15.74
N ALA A 82 9.96 24.01 -14.50
CA ALA A 82 9.15 23.26 -13.54
C ALA A 82 9.31 23.87 -12.12
N PRO A 83 8.82 25.10 -11.89
CA PRO A 83 9.14 25.88 -10.71
C PRO A 83 8.65 25.23 -9.40
N THR A 84 7.54 24.49 -9.45
CA THR A 84 7.04 23.75 -8.28
C THR A 84 7.97 22.60 -7.88
N ILE A 85 8.51 21.86 -8.86
CA ILE A 85 9.48 20.78 -8.59
C ILE A 85 10.81 21.36 -8.11
N LYS A 86 11.26 22.47 -8.74
CA LYS A 86 12.45 23.20 -8.31
C LYS A 86 12.33 23.69 -6.86
N ARG A 87 11.17 24.19 -6.45
CA ARG A 87 10.91 24.60 -5.07
C ARG A 87 11.01 23.42 -4.10
N LEU A 88 10.40 22.27 -4.43
CA LEU A 88 10.49 21.06 -3.61
C LEU A 88 11.93 20.53 -3.50
N TRP A 89 12.71 20.68 -4.57
CA TRP A 89 14.14 20.34 -4.58
C TRP A 89 14.94 21.22 -3.60
N ASP A 90 14.70 22.54 -3.62
CA ASP A 90 15.43 23.50 -2.79
C ASP A 90 15.06 23.40 -1.30
N GLU A 91 13.81 23.04 -0.98
CA GLU A 91 13.31 22.86 0.39
C GLU A 91 13.59 21.46 0.97
N GLY A 92 14.04 20.51 0.13
CA GLY A 92 14.04 19.08 0.45
C GLY A 92 15.37 18.37 0.23
N ILE A 93 15.27 17.03 0.12
CA ILE A 93 16.40 16.15 -0.18
C ILE A 93 16.22 15.60 -1.60
N ALA A 94 17.32 15.65 -2.34
CA ALA A 94 17.42 15.22 -3.71
C ALA A 94 18.29 13.97 -3.85
N TYR A 95 17.90 13.06 -4.75
CA TYR A 95 18.68 11.86 -5.07
C TYR A 95 19.14 11.91 -6.54
N ASN A 96 20.44 11.78 -6.76
CA ASN A 96 21.05 11.68 -8.09
C ASN A 96 21.23 10.22 -8.56
N THR A 97 21.07 9.26 -7.66
CA THR A 97 21.20 7.81 -7.93
C THR A 97 19.92 7.11 -7.46
N PHE A 98 18.82 7.44 -8.12
CA PHE A 98 17.52 6.78 -7.92
C PHE A 98 17.21 5.94 -9.16
N HIS A 99 16.90 4.65 -8.96
CA HIS A 99 16.68 3.71 -10.03
C HIS A 99 15.26 3.15 -10.00
N THR A 100 14.60 3.18 -11.15
CA THR A 100 13.36 2.47 -11.42
C THR A 100 13.66 1.20 -12.21
N THR A 101 12.63 0.40 -12.48
CA THR A 101 12.75 -0.64 -13.51
C THR A 101 12.55 -0.02 -14.89
N ALA A 102 12.79 -0.80 -15.95
CA ALA A 102 12.66 -0.33 -17.34
C ALA A 102 11.20 -0.13 -17.81
N ILE A 103 10.19 -0.58 -17.05
CA ILE A 103 8.77 -0.55 -17.45
C ILE A 103 7.91 -0.02 -16.29
N CYS A 104 6.75 0.55 -16.62
CA CYS A 104 5.79 1.10 -15.65
C CYS A 104 5.29 0.07 -14.62
N SER A 105 4.77 -1.09 -15.05
CA SER A 105 4.20 -2.10 -14.14
C SER A 105 5.20 -2.64 -13.11
N PRO A 106 6.43 -3.06 -13.48
CA PRO A 106 7.39 -3.54 -12.50
C PRO A 106 7.89 -2.45 -11.55
N THR A 107 7.96 -1.19 -12.00
CA THR A 107 8.29 -0.04 -11.14
C THR A 107 7.21 0.20 -10.09
N ARG A 108 5.93 0.23 -10.50
CA ARG A 108 4.79 0.41 -9.59
C ARG A 108 4.67 -0.76 -8.61
N ALA A 109 4.86 -2.00 -9.09
CA ALA A 109 4.86 -3.18 -8.23
C ALA A 109 5.96 -3.11 -7.15
N ALA A 110 7.17 -2.69 -7.52
CA ALA A 110 8.26 -2.54 -6.57
C ALA A 110 7.99 -1.42 -5.54
N LEU A 111 7.45 -0.30 -5.98
CA LEU A 111 7.08 0.83 -5.11
C LEU A 111 6.01 0.43 -4.08
N LEU A 112 4.93 -0.22 -4.52
CA LEU A 112 3.79 -0.56 -3.65
C LEU A 112 4.10 -1.68 -2.66
N THR A 113 5.00 -2.60 -3.01
CA THR A 113 5.27 -3.80 -2.20
C THR A 113 6.57 -3.72 -1.41
N GLY A 114 7.44 -2.76 -1.71
CA GLY A 114 8.80 -2.68 -1.17
C GLY A 114 9.69 -3.87 -1.57
N ARG A 115 9.32 -4.61 -2.62
CA ARG A 115 10.04 -5.81 -3.08
C ARG A 115 10.51 -5.64 -4.51
N ASN A 116 11.66 -6.21 -4.86
CA ASN A 116 12.09 -6.29 -6.25
C ASN A 116 11.00 -6.94 -7.11
N HIS A 117 10.81 -6.42 -8.32
CA HIS A 117 9.73 -6.83 -9.22
C HIS A 117 9.68 -8.33 -9.53
N HIS A 118 10.83 -9.03 -9.52
CA HIS A 118 10.88 -10.50 -9.59
C HIS A 118 10.16 -11.20 -8.42
N ARG A 119 10.23 -10.63 -7.21
CA ARG A 119 9.51 -11.14 -6.03
C ARG A 119 8.05 -10.69 -5.98
N ALA A 120 7.70 -9.65 -6.73
CA ALA A 120 6.33 -9.18 -6.88
C ALA A 120 5.60 -9.84 -8.06
N HIS A 121 6.18 -10.88 -8.67
CA HIS A 121 5.64 -11.59 -9.84
C HIS A 121 5.37 -10.69 -11.06
N SER A 122 6.00 -9.51 -11.11
CA SER A 122 5.93 -8.55 -12.22
C SER A 122 7.26 -8.56 -13.01
N GLY A 123 7.83 -9.75 -13.22
CA GLY A 123 9.10 -9.93 -13.95
C GLY A 123 8.94 -10.22 -15.44
N THR A 124 7.74 -10.58 -15.88
CA THR A 124 7.44 -10.94 -17.27
C THR A 124 6.34 -10.01 -17.78
N THR A 125 6.72 -9.10 -18.66
CA THR A 125 5.77 -8.29 -19.44
C THR A 125 5.62 -8.99 -20.79
N THR A 126 4.43 -9.53 -21.08
CA THR A 126 4.08 -10.01 -22.44
C THR A 126 3.72 -8.82 -23.31
#